data_AF-A0A353XRR6-F1
#
_entry.id   AF-A0A353XRR6-F1
#
_cell.length_a   1.000
_cell.length_b   1.000
_cell.length_c   1.000
_cell.angle_alpha   90.00
_cell.angle_beta   90.00
_cell.angle_gamma   90.00
#
_symmetry.space_group_name_H-M   'P 1'
#
loop_
_entity.id
_entity.type
_entity.pdbx_description
1 polymer ?
#
loop_
_entity_poly.entity_id
_entity_poly.type
_entity_poly.pdbx_seq_one_letter_code
_entity_poly.pdbx_strand_id
1 'polypeptide(L)'
;MSIKVFDTIIIGGGQAGLAVGYYLRRAKLDFIILDNQDQSGGAWQHTWPSLRLFSPALMSSLPGRLMPKAKDGEYPHRDEVIHYLADYEEHYKLPIYRPYQVQSVQRDDENNCLRVTDGSFTWLAKTVVSATGTWSNPIIPSIKGQQAYLGEQCHSAHYEGPDAYRNKRVLVVGGGNSGAQIYAELAEVANASWVTREPPLFLADDVDGRVLFERATARITGSNNGDPEGGIGDIVMVPPVKAARDKGILHSVPMFSQFTQQGVIWADGSEETIDAVIWCTGFEPNLDHLAPLNVLEADGKVQVKDGQAVKEPRLWLFGYGDWASPGSATLIGAGRSARENVPTRDLPEICVSLAQS
;
A
#
# COMPACT_ATOMS: atom_id res chain seq x y z
N MET A 1 -22.69 -34.13 4.88
CA MET A 1 -22.90 -32.67 4.81
C MET A 1 -22.27 -32.20 3.50
N SER A 2 -22.98 -31.43 2.69
CA SER A 2 -22.38 -30.81 1.50
C SER A 2 -21.32 -29.79 1.94
N ILE A 3 -20.13 -29.85 1.35
CA ILE A 3 -19.08 -28.86 1.58
C ILE A 3 -19.58 -27.50 1.04
N LYS A 4 -19.49 -26.44 1.84
CA LYS A 4 -19.85 -25.09 1.39
C LYS A 4 -18.77 -24.56 0.44
N VAL A 5 -19.18 -24.12 -0.75
CA VAL A 5 -18.32 -23.44 -1.72
C VAL A 5 -18.82 -22.00 -1.86
N PHE A 6 -17.94 -21.03 -1.57
CA PHE A 6 -18.23 -19.61 -1.76
C PHE A 6 -18.12 -19.23 -3.24
N ASP A 7 -18.82 -18.16 -3.66
CA ASP A 7 -18.57 -17.57 -4.97
C ASP A 7 -17.17 -16.95 -5.00
N THR A 8 -16.79 -16.23 -3.94
CA THR A 8 -15.49 -15.58 -3.83
C THR A 8 -14.95 -15.63 -2.40
N ILE A 9 -13.64 -15.84 -2.25
CA ILE A 9 -12.92 -15.53 -1.01
C ILE A 9 -11.95 -14.39 -1.26
N ILE A 10 -12.00 -13.38 -0.41
CA ILE A 10 -11.02 -12.28 -0.41
C ILE A 10 -10.00 -12.55 0.70
N ILE A 11 -8.72 -12.48 0.36
CA ILE A 11 -7.59 -12.60 1.29
C ILE A 11 -7.02 -11.20 1.52
N GLY A 12 -7.21 -10.67 2.72
CA GLY A 12 -6.84 -9.31 3.13
C GLY A 12 -8.07 -8.42 3.32
N GLY A 13 -8.22 -7.88 4.53
CA GLY A 13 -9.31 -6.99 4.96
C GLY A 13 -8.91 -5.51 5.02
N GLY A 14 -7.84 -5.13 4.33
CA GLY A 14 -7.48 -3.73 4.12
C GLY A 14 -8.35 -3.04 3.06
N GLN A 15 -8.04 -1.78 2.76
CA GLN A 15 -8.85 -0.93 1.86
C GLN A 15 -9.21 -1.56 0.50
N ALA A 16 -8.30 -2.34 -0.10
CA ALA A 16 -8.52 -3.02 -1.37
C ALA A 16 -9.56 -4.15 -1.23
N GLY A 17 -9.43 -4.99 -0.19
CA GLY A 17 -10.40 -6.04 0.11
C GLY A 17 -11.80 -5.48 0.44
N LEU A 18 -11.86 -4.35 1.16
CA LEU A 18 -13.12 -3.66 1.46
C LEU A 18 -13.79 -3.08 0.21
N ALA A 19 -13.01 -2.50 -0.72
CA ALA A 19 -13.52 -2.01 -1.99
C ALA A 19 -14.12 -3.14 -2.85
N VAL A 20 -13.43 -4.29 -2.94
CA VAL A 20 -13.92 -5.48 -3.64
C VAL A 20 -15.18 -6.01 -2.95
N GLY A 21 -15.16 -6.17 -1.62
CA GLY A 21 -16.30 -6.64 -0.83
C GLY A 21 -17.56 -5.79 -1.01
N TYR A 22 -17.42 -4.47 -1.16
CA TYR A 22 -18.54 -3.58 -1.46
C TYR A 22 -19.24 -3.94 -2.77
N TYR A 23 -18.49 -4.19 -3.85
CA TYR A 23 -19.08 -4.54 -5.15
C TYR A 23 -19.60 -5.98 -5.18
N LEU A 24 -18.92 -6.94 -4.54
CA LEU A 24 -19.43 -8.31 -4.40
C LEU A 24 -20.77 -8.34 -3.64
N ARG A 25 -20.89 -7.55 -2.56
CA ARG A 25 -22.15 -7.35 -1.83
C ARG A 25 -23.25 -6.80 -2.74
N ARG A 26 -22.94 -5.77 -3.55
CA ARG A 26 -23.92 -5.21 -4.51
C ARG A 26 -24.35 -6.23 -5.57
N ALA A 27 -23.43 -7.10 -6.00
CA ALA A 27 -23.70 -8.20 -6.91
C ALA A 27 -24.44 -9.39 -6.23
N LYS A 28 -24.67 -9.34 -4.91
CA LYS A 28 -25.33 -10.39 -4.11
C LYS A 28 -24.61 -11.76 -4.19
N LEU A 29 -23.28 -11.74 -4.33
CA LEU A 29 -22.45 -12.95 -4.30
C LEU A 29 -22.24 -13.43 -2.85
N ASP A 30 -22.10 -14.76 -2.66
CA ASP A 30 -21.71 -15.34 -1.37
C ASP A 30 -20.19 -15.30 -1.23
N PHE A 31 -19.68 -14.43 -0.35
CA PHE A 31 -18.26 -14.26 -0.15
C PHE A 31 -17.89 -14.10 1.32
N ILE A 32 -16.62 -14.30 1.62
CA ILE A 32 -16.00 -13.95 2.91
C ILE A 32 -14.69 -13.21 2.69
N ILE A 33 -14.27 -12.44 3.69
CA ILE A 33 -12.98 -11.77 3.74
C ILE A 33 -12.20 -12.37 4.91
N LEU A 34 -10.98 -12.86 4.65
CA LEU A 34 -10.06 -13.39 5.65
C LEU A 34 -8.92 -12.39 5.84
N ASP A 35 -8.74 -11.87 7.05
CA ASP A 35 -7.74 -10.86 7.35
C ASP A 35 -6.88 -11.27 8.55
N ASN A 36 -5.57 -11.03 8.45
CA ASN A 36 -4.60 -11.50 9.46
C ASN A 36 -4.40 -10.52 10.62
N GLN A 37 -5.04 -9.36 10.59
CA GLN A 37 -4.99 -8.38 11.68
C GLN A 37 -6.04 -8.72 12.75
N ASP A 38 -5.80 -8.28 13.98
CA ASP A 38 -6.79 -8.41 15.06
C ASP A 38 -7.94 -7.39 14.91
N GLN A 39 -7.68 -6.25 14.28
CA GLN A 39 -8.62 -5.14 14.12
C GLN A 39 -8.67 -4.63 12.68
N SER A 40 -9.70 -3.84 12.37
CA SER A 40 -9.80 -3.12 11.10
C SER A 40 -8.68 -2.09 10.94
N GLY A 41 -8.46 -1.64 9.70
CA GLY A 41 -7.47 -0.64 9.35
C GLY A 41 -6.35 -1.16 8.45
N GLY A 42 -6.18 -2.49 8.34
CA GLY A 42 -5.11 -3.08 7.52
C GLY A 42 -3.74 -2.50 7.88
N ALA A 43 -2.95 -2.12 6.87
CA ALA A 43 -1.61 -1.56 7.07
C ALA A 43 -1.58 -0.21 7.83
N TRP A 44 -2.68 0.54 7.86
CA TRP A 44 -2.75 1.86 8.52
C TRP A 44 -2.49 1.76 10.03
N GLN A 45 -2.79 0.62 10.64
CA GLN A 45 -2.52 0.33 12.06
C GLN A 45 -1.04 0.47 12.43
N HIS A 46 -0.16 0.28 11.44
CA HIS A 46 1.27 0.19 11.66
C HIS A 46 2.06 1.39 11.14
N THR A 47 1.39 2.34 10.51
CA THR A 47 2.05 3.57 10.06
C THR A 47 2.35 4.51 11.22
N TRP A 48 3.34 5.39 11.05
CA TRP A 48 3.82 6.26 12.11
C TRP A 48 2.74 7.22 12.66
N PRO A 49 2.83 7.63 13.94
CA PRO A 49 1.75 8.35 14.63
C PRO A 49 1.30 9.64 13.98
N SER A 50 2.21 10.42 13.39
CA SER A 50 1.89 11.70 12.75
C SER A 50 1.44 11.59 11.30
N LEU A 51 1.35 10.37 10.75
CA LEU A 51 1.01 10.19 9.34
C LEU A 51 -0.34 10.83 9.03
N ARG A 52 -0.32 11.68 8.00
CA ARG A 52 -1.52 12.18 7.33
C ARG A 52 -1.51 11.74 5.88
N LEU A 53 -2.70 11.58 5.33
CA LEU A 53 -2.85 11.40 3.90
C LEU A 53 -2.29 12.62 3.15
N PHE A 54 -1.99 12.40 1.88
CA PHE A 54 -1.51 13.44 0.98
C PHE A 54 -2.64 13.99 0.08
N SER A 55 -3.90 13.72 0.42
CA SER A 55 -5.07 14.26 -0.29
C SER A 55 -6.28 14.40 0.65
N PRO A 56 -7.28 15.24 0.31
CA PRO A 56 -8.49 15.41 1.11
C PRO A 56 -9.31 14.13 1.25
N ALA A 57 -10.15 14.06 2.28
CA ALA A 57 -11.05 12.93 2.57
C ALA A 57 -11.91 12.49 1.36
N LEU A 58 -12.45 13.47 0.61
CA LEU A 58 -13.26 13.20 -0.59
C LEU A 58 -12.48 12.40 -1.66
N MET A 59 -11.17 12.62 -1.74
CA MET A 59 -10.26 11.95 -2.67
C MET A 59 -9.55 10.75 -2.05
N SER A 60 -9.91 10.44 -0.80
CA SER A 60 -9.41 9.31 -0.02
C SER A 60 -10.56 8.40 0.43
N SER A 61 -11.62 8.35 -0.36
CA SER A 61 -12.84 7.59 -0.03
C SER A 61 -12.94 6.29 -0.83
N LEU A 62 -13.31 5.22 -0.13
CA LEU A 62 -13.81 3.97 -0.69
C LEU A 62 -15.23 4.15 -1.28
N PRO A 63 -15.69 3.24 -2.16
CA PRO A 63 -16.95 3.42 -2.87
C PRO A 63 -18.18 3.45 -1.95
N GLY A 64 -19.19 4.24 -2.34
CA GLY A 64 -20.48 4.32 -1.64
C GLY A 64 -20.49 5.17 -0.37
N ARG A 65 -19.50 5.07 0.52
CA ARG A 65 -19.44 5.85 1.76
C ARG A 65 -18.20 6.73 1.78
N LEU A 66 -18.39 8.04 1.71
CA LEU A 66 -17.29 9.00 1.79
C LEU A 66 -16.66 9.02 3.18
N MET A 67 -15.34 9.20 3.20
CA MET A 67 -14.59 9.48 4.43
C MET A 67 -15.03 10.83 5.00
N PRO A 68 -15.31 10.92 6.32
CA PRO A 68 -15.56 12.20 6.97
C PRO A 68 -14.39 13.17 6.77
N LYS A 69 -14.68 14.47 6.74
CA LYS A 69 -13.62 15.49 6.73
C LYS A 69 -12.82 15.40 8.03
N ALA A 70 -11.51 15.63 7.94
CA ALA A 70 -10.63 15.72 9.09
C ALA A 70 -11.12 16.82 10.05
N LYS A 71 -11.02 16.58 11.36
CA LYS A 71 -11.59 17.48 12.38
C LYS A 71 -10.94 18.85 12.42
N ASP A 72 -9.66 18.92 12.08
CA ASP A 72 -8.84 20.14 12.06
C ASP A 72 -8.85 20.86 10.70
N GLY A 73 -9.54 20.30 9.70
CA GLY A 73 -9.58 20.86 8.35
C GLY A 73 -8.35 20.56 7.49
N GLU A 74 -7.39 19.77 7.98
CA GLU A 74 -6.23 19.32 7.20
C GLU A 74 -6.54 18.03 6.41
N TYR A 75 -5.49 17.35 5.91
CA TYR A 75 -5.63 16.02 5.35
C TYR A 75 -5.90 14.99 6.46
N PRO A 76 -6.69 13.93 6.17
CA PRO A 76 -7.04 12.91 7.16
C PRO A 76 -5.83 12.32 7.86
N HIS A 77 -5.91 12.27 9.18
CA HIS A 77 -4.93 11.61 10.03
C HIS A 77 -5.03 10.09 9.91
N ARG A 78 -3.93 9.37 10.13
CA ARG A 78 -3.87 7.89 10.18
C ARG A 78 -5.06 7.31 10.95
N ASP A 79 -5.28 7.79 12.17
CA ASP A 79 -6.34 7.28 13.02
C ASP A 79 -7.73 7.55 12.43
N GLU A 80 -7.95 8.67 11.74
CA GLU A 80 -9.22 8.94 11.04
C GLU A 80 -9.43 7.97 9.88
N VAL A 81 -8.37 7.52 9.21
CA VAL A 81 -8.43 6.45 8.19
C VAL A 81 -8.81 5.12 8.83
N ILE A 82 -8.17 4.74 9.94
CA ILE A 82 -8.48 3.49 10.66
C ILE A 82 -9.95 3.48 11.09
N HIS A 83 -10.43 4.56 11.72
CA HIS A 83 -11.84 4.70 12.11
C HIS A 83 -12.76 4.64 10.90
N TYR A 84 -12.42 5.31 9.81
CA TYR A 84 -13.21 5.25 8.58
C TYR A 84 -13.34 3.82 8.03
N LEU A 85 -12.26 3.04 8.00
CA LEU A 85 -12.29 1.67 7.53
C LEU A 85 -13.13 0.77 8.46
N ALA A 86 -13.01 0.93 9.77
CA ALA A 86 -13.83 0.21 10.75
C ALA A 86 -15.34 0.53 10.57
N ASP A 87 -15.69 1.81 10.49
CA ASP A 87 -17.06 2.26 10.23
C ASP A 87 -17.59 1.73 8.88
N TYR A 88 -16.73 1.65 7.87
CA TYR A 88 -17.08 1.15 6.55
C TYR A 88 -17.44 -0.34 6.58
N GLU A 89 -16.65 -1.14 7.31
CA GLU A 89 -16.92 -2.56 7.52
C GLU A 89 -18.27 -2.81 8.20
N GLU A 90 -18.53 -2.09 9.29
CA GLU A 90 -19.78 -2.21 10.06
C GLU A 90 -20.99 -1.75 9.24
N HIS A 91 -20.88 -0.60 8.57
CA HIS A 91 -21.97 -0.01 7.81
C HIS A 91 -22.47 -0.94 6.71
N TYR A 92 -21.55 -1.57 5.98
CA TYR A 92 -21.90 -2.50 4.90
C TYR A 92 -22.11 -3.94 5.36
N LYS A 93 -21.84 -4.24 6.63
CA LYS A 93 -21.90 -5.59 7.23
C LYS A 93 -21.10 -6.59 6.39
N LEU A 94 -19.87 -6.21 6.03
CA LEU A 94 -19.02 -7.06 5.23
C LEU A 94 -18.64 -8.33 6.05
N PRO A 95 -18.69 -9.53 5.44
CA PRO A 95 -18.45 -10.80 6.14
C PRO A 95 -16.94 -11.05 6.33
N ILE A 96 -16.34 -10.30 7.27
CA ILE A 96 -14.91 -10.33 7.55
C ILE A 96 -14.64 -11.19 8.78
N TYR A 97 -13.61 -12.03 8.70
CA TYR A 97 -13.16 -12.89 9.77
C TYR A 97 -11.70 -12.59 10.11
N ARG A 98 -11.44 -12.43 11.41
CA ARG A 98 -10.15 -12.08 11.99
C ARG A 98 -9.90 -12.86 13.29
N PRO A 99 -8.64 -13.13 13.65
CA PRO A 99 -7.47 -13.11 12.78
C PRO A 99 -7.37 -14.42 11.97
N TYR A 100 -7.19 -14.33 10.66
CA TYR A 100 -6.97 -15.46 9.76
C TYR A 100 -5.79 -15.19 8.82
N GLN A 101 -4.66 -15.84 9.11
CA GLN A 101 -3.48 -15.82 8.24
C GLN A 101 -3.61 -16.93 7.19
N VAL A 102 -4.05 -16.59 5.99
CA VAL A 102 -4.04 -17.54 4.88
C VAL A 102 -2.60 -17.94 4.56
N GLN A 103 -2.36 -19.24 4.53
CA GLN A 103 -1.05 -19.85 4.27
C GLN A 103 -0.94 -20.36 2.83
N SER A 104 -2.04 -20.84 2.24
CA SER A 104 -2.01 -21.26 0.84
C SER A 104 -3.36 -21.20 0.14
N VAL A 105 -3.27 -21.02 -1.18
CA VAL A 105 -4.34 -21.22 -2.15
C VAL A 105 -3.90 -22.32 -3.12
N GLN A 106 -4.76 -23.31 -3.35
CA GLN A 106 -4.47 -24.47 -4.18
C GLN A 106 -5.62 -24.75 -5.14
N ARG A 107 -5.35 -25.39 -6.28
CA ARG A 107 -6.41 -25.89 -7.17
C ARG A 107 -7.07 -27.09 -6.51
N ASP A 108 -8.39 -27.14 -6.57
CA ASP A 108 -9.19 -28.29 -6.17
C ASP A 108 -9.97 -28.77 -7.39
N ASP A 109 -9.37 -29.74 -8.09
CA ASP A 109 -9.92 -30.27 -9.34
C ASP A 109 -11.17 -31.12 -9.10
N GLU A 110 -11.30 -31.75 -7.93
CA GLU A 110 -12.47 -32.56 -7.56
C GLU A 110 -13.73 -31.69 -7.46
N ASN A 111 -13.59 -30.48 -6.90
CA ASN A 111 -14.69 -29.55 -6.69
C ASN A 111 -14.74 -28.42 -7.72
N ASN A 112 -13.83 -28.45 -8.71
CA ASN A 112 -13.65 -27.40 -9.73
C ASN A 112 -13.57 -25.99 -9.12
N CYS A 113 -12.76 -25.82 -8.08
CA CYS A 113 -12.68 -24.57 -7.32
C CYS A 113 -11.24 -24.30 -6.84
N LEU A 114 -11.06 -23.25 -6.06
CA LEU A 114 -9.83 -22.96 -5.32
C LEU A 114 -10.03 -23.28 -3.84
N ARG A 115 -9.04 -23.94 -3.27
CA ARG A 115 -8.96 -24.28 -1.86
C ARG A 115 -8.07 -23.27 -1.15
N VAL A 116 -8.62 -22.58 -0.16
CA VAL A 116 -7.92 -21.60 0.69
C VAL A 116 -7.76 -22.20 2.07
N THR A 117 -6.58 -22.10 2.68
CA THR A 117 -6.33 -22.61 4.04
C THR A 117 -5.38 -21.73 4.84
N ASP A 118 -5.63 -21.66 6.15
CA ASP A 118 -4.74 -21.08 7.16
C ASP A 118 -3.91 -22.16 7.90
N GLY A 119 -3.96 -23.42 7.44
CA GLY A 119 -3.34 -24.59 8.06
C GLY A 119 -4.24 -25.35 9.03
N SER A 120 -5.29 -24.72 9.59
CA SER A 120 -6.24 -25.34 10.52
C SER A 120 -7.63 -25.51 9.91
N PHE A 121 -8.08 -24.51 9.19
CA PHE A 121 -9.35 -24.44 8.48
C PHE A 121 -9.11 -24.44 6.98
N THR A 122 -10.12 -24.89 6.25
CA THR A 122 -10.12 -24.91 4.79
C THR A 122 -11.45 -24.40 4.28
N TRP A 123 -11.39 -23.53 3.28
CA TRP A 123 -12.53 -22.99 2.57
C TRP A 123 -12.39 -23.26 1.08
N LEU A 124 -13.52 -23.44 0.40
CA LEU A 124 -13.57 -23.60 -1.05
C LEU A 124 -14.24 -22.38 -1.68
N ALA A 125 -13.71 -21.90 -2.80
CA ALA A 125 -14.31 -20.80 -3.54
C ALA A 125 -14.15 -20.95 -5.05
N LYS A 126 -15.15 -20.50 -5.81
CA LYS A 126 -15.05 -20.47 -7.28
C LYS A 126 -13.97 -19.50 -7.74
N THR A 127 -13.86 -18.34 -7.08
CA THR A 127 -12.80 -17.36 -7.30
C THR A 127 -12.12 -16.94 -5.99
N VAL A 128 -10.87 -16.49 -6.10
CA VAL A 128 -10.11 -15.92 -4.99
C VAL A 128 -9.59 -14.55 -5.38
N VAL A 129 -9.73 -13.59 -4.48
CA VAL A 129 -9.15 -12.25 -4.60
C VAL A 129 -8.03 -12.13 -3.57
N SER A 130 -6.81 -11.91 -4.03
CA SER A 130 -5.66 -11.55 -3.19
C SER A 130 -5.60 -10.03 -3.06
N ALA A 131 -5.70 -9.52 -1.83
CA ALA A 131 -5.72 -8.11 -1.48
C ALA A 131 -4.89 -7.82 -0.21
N THR A 132 -3.75 -8.50 -0.07
CA THR A 132 -2.89 -8.46 1.13
C THR A 132 -1.98 -7.24 1.22
N GLY A 133 -1.93 -6.40 0.17
CA GLY A 133 -1.08 -5.21 0.14
C GLY A 133 0.42 -5.53 0.16
N THR A 134 1.24 -4.58 0.57
CA THR A 134 2.72 -4.70 0.51
C THR A 134 3.40 -4.51 1.87
N TRP A 135 2.70 -3.95 2.86
CA TRP A 135 3.29 -3.49 4.12
C TRP A 135 4.10 -4.56 4.87
N SER A 136 3.68 -5.82 4.80
CA SER A 136 4.35 -6.94 5.50
C SER A 136 5.67 -7.40 4.85
N ASN A 137 6.11 -6.81 3.74
CA ASN A 137 7.35 -7.18 3.06
C ASN A 137 8.19 -5.93 2.73
N PRO A 138 8.81 -5.29 3.74
CA PRO A 138 9.63 -4.10 3.57
C PRO A 138 10.93 -4.39 2.81
N ILE A 139 11.36 -3.48 1.95
CA ILE A 139 12.60 -3.61 1.18
C ILE A 139 13.72 -2.88 1.93
N ILE A 140 14.77 -3.60 2.31
CA ILE A 140 16.03 -2.99 2.77
C ILE A 140 17.12 -3.40 1.78
N PRO A 141 17.72 -2.44 1.03
CA PRO A 141 18.77 -2.77 0.07
C PRO A 141 20.02 -3.27 0.79
N SER A 142 20.66 -4.30 0.21
CA SER A 142 21.93 -4.80 0.71
C SER A 142 23.06 -3.83 0.32
N ILE A 143 23.71 -3.26 1.33
CA ILE A 143 24.86 -2.36 1.16
C ILE A 143 26.10 -2.96 1.80
N LYS A 144 27.26 -2.78 1.17
CA LYS A 144 28.53 -3.25 1.70
C LYS A 144 28.74 -2.74 3.13
N GLY A 145 29.17 -3.63 4.03
CA GLY A 145 29.44 -3.30 5.44
C GLY A 145 28.22 -3.25 6.35
N GLN A 146 26.99 -3.35 5.81
CA GLN A 146 25.75 -3.17 6.57
C GLN A 146 25.60 -4.14 7.75
N GLN A 147 26.08 -5.38 7.61
CA GLN A 147 26.05 -6.38 8.69
C GLN A 147 27.01 -6.08 9.85
N ALA A 148 28.01 -5.23 9.62
CA ALA A 148 28.97 -4.81 10.64
C ALA A 148 28.59 -3.46 11.30
N TYR A 149 27.59 -2.77 10.77
CA TYR A 149 27.10 -1.51 11.33
C TYR A 149 26.42 -1.75 12.68
N LEU A 150 26.88 -1.03 13.70
CA LEU A 150 26.41 -1.18 15.09
C LEU A 150 25.29 -0.21 15.46
N GLY A 151 25.01 0.78 14.59
CA GLY A 151 23.91 1.72 14.80
C GLY A 151 22.55 1.11 14.47
N GLU A 152 21.51 1.86 14.78
CA GLU A 152 20.13 1.42 14.61
C GLU A 152 19.74 1.38 13.13
N GLN A 153 19.04 0.34 12.70
CA GLN A 153 18.43 0.28 11.37
C GLN A 153 16.94 0.01 11.53
N CYS A 154 16.12 0.90 10.99
CA CYS A 154 14.68 0.82 11.07
C CYS A 154 14.08 1.04 9.68
N HIS A 155 13.14 0.19 9.25
CA HIS A 155 12.37 0.49 8.04
C HIS A 155 11.22 1.44 8.38
N SER A 156 10.77 2.25 7.43
CA SER A 156 9.61 3.15 7.58
C SER A 156 8.32 2.45 8.04
N ALA A 157 8.24 1.12 7.85
CA ALA A 157 7.19 0.28 8.39
C ALA A 157 7.17 0.25 9.93
N HIS A 158 8.33 0.38 10.57
CA HIS A 158 8.50 0.26 12.02
C HIS A 158 8.91 1.61 12.64
N TYR A 159 8.80 2.71 11.89
CA TYR A 159 9.09 4.04 12.39
C TYR A 159 7.97 4.49 13.34
N GLU A 160 8.27 4.65 14.62
CA GLU A 160 7.29 4.98 15.66
C GLU A 160 7.20 6.48 15.96
N GLY A 161 8.03 7.30 15.32
CA GLY A 161 8.07 8.75 15.51
C GLY A 161 9.46 9.28 15.86
N PRO A 162 9.59 10.61 16.01
CA PRO A 162 10.87 11.29 15.94
C PRO A 162 11.60 11.32 17.28
N ASP A 163 10.87 11.17 18.39
CA ASP A 163 11.41 11.31 19.74
C ASP A 163 12.49 10.26 20.06
N ALA A 164 12.37 9.05 19.51
CA ALA A 164 13.38 8.00 19.64
C ALA A 164 14.73 8.37 19.00
N TYR A 165 14.74 9.40 18.15
CA TYR A 165 15.90 9.84 17.37
C TYR A 165 16.42 11.22 17.77
N ARG A 166 15.85 11.82 18.83
CA ARG A 166 16.24 13.15 19.29
C ARG A 166 17.75 13.23 19.55
N ASN A 167 18.38 14.27 19.00
CA ASN A 167 19.82 14.54 19.06
C ASN A 167 20.73 13.47 18.41
N LYS A 168 20.18 12.47 17.73
CA LYS A 168 20.96 11.48 16.96
C LYS A 168 21.37 12.03 15.59
N ARG A 169 22.41 11.44 14.99
CA ARG A 169 22.75 11.57 13.57
C ARG A 169 22.00 10.50 12.79
N VAL A 170 21.09 10.91 11.92
CA VAL A 170 20.13 10.00 11.28
C VAL A 170 20.20 10.12 9.76
N LEU A 171 20.29 8.99 9.06
CA LEU A 171 20.06 8.96 7.62
C LEU A 171 18.63 8.53 7.33
N VAL A 172 17.89 9.31 6.56
CA VAL A 172 16.60 8.90 5.99
C VAL A 172 16.85 8.50 4.54
N VAL A 173 16.73 7.23 4.19
CA VAL A 173 17.09 6.70 2.86
C VAL A 173 15.84 6.41 2.04
N GLY A 174 15.64 7.12 0.94
CA GLY A 174 14.51 6.92 0.02
C GLY A 174 13.84 8.22 -0.40
N GLY A 175 13.54 8.37 -1.70
CA GLY A 175 13.13 9.64 -2.31
C GLY A 175 11.62 9.84 -2.55
N GLY A 176 10.77 8.96 -2.01
CA GLY A 176 9.31 9.08 -2.17
C GLY A 176 8.64 9.87 -1.03
N ASN A 177 7.30 9.89 -1.04
CA ASN A 177 6.48 10.57 -0.02
C ASN A 177 6.84 10.19 1.42
N SER A 178 7.06 8.90 1.73
CA SER A 178 7.47 8.47 3.08
C SER A 178 8.81 9.06 3.50
N GLY A 179 9.80 9.07 2.61
CA GLY A 179 11.13 9.62 2.89
C GLY A 179 11.06 11.12 3.16
N ALA A 180 10.31 11.87 2.36
CA ALA A 180 10.14 13.31 2.55
C ALA A 180 9.42 13.65 3.86
N GLN A 181 8.34 12.93 4.20
CA GLN A 181 7.57 13.18 5.42
C GLN A 181 8.34 12.81 6.69
N ILE A 182 8.97 11.62 6.71
CA ILE A 182 9.79 11.16 7.85
C ILE A 182 11.00 12.08 8.02
N TYR A 183 11.66 12.47 6.92
CA TYR A 183 12.76 13.44 6.97
C TYR A 183 12.31 14.79 7.56
N ALA A 184 11.20 15.34 7.06
CA ALA A 184 10.68 16.63 7.52
C ALA A 184 10.40 16.64 9.03
N GLU A 185 9.94 15.53 9.59
CA GLU A 185 9.72 15.41 11.03
C GLU A 185 11.02 15.21 11.83
N LEU A 186 11.91 14.34 11.36
CA LEU A 186 13.18 14.06 12.05
C LEU A 186 14.11 15.26 12.07
N ALA A 187 14.11 16.08 11.01
CA ALA A 187 14.96 17.26 10.92
C ALA A 187 14.63 18.33 11.99
N GLU A 188 13.48 18.25 12.64
CA GLU A 188 13.13 19.14 13.76
C GLU A 188 13.78 18.75 15.09
N VAL A 189 14.23 17.50 15.24
CA VAL A 189 14.71 16.96 16.52
C VAL A 189 16.05 16.25 16.45
N ALA A 190 16.54 15.92 15.27
CA ALA A 190 17.76 15.15 15.02
C ALA A 190 18.67 15.85 14.00
N ASN A 191 19.95 15.48 13.98
CA ASN A 191 20.85 15.84 12.88
C ASN A 191 20.60 14.86 11.73
N ALA A 192 19.57 15.15 10.93
CA ALA A 192 19.09 14.26 9.88
C ALA A 192 19.63 14.67 8.49
N SER A 193 20.05 13.67 7.72
CA SER A 193 20.39 13.81 6.29
C SER A 193 19.44 12.96 5.45
N TRP A 194 18.87 13.55 4.39
CA TRP A 194 18.00 12.84 3.47
C TRP A 194 18.80 12.29 2.30
N VAL A 195 18.80 10.97 2.14
CA VAL A 195 19.61 10.26 1.15
C VAL A 195 18.71 9.72 0.05
N THR A 196 18.97 10.11 -1.20
CA THR A 196 18.20 9.66 -2.36
C THR A 196 19.11 9.17 -3.49
N ARG A 197 18.60 8.24 -4.31
CA ARG A 197 19.32 7.76 -5.50
C ARG A 197 19.34 8.80 -6.61
N GLU A 198 18.18 9.41 -6.85
CA GLU A 198 17.99 10.50 -7.80
C GLU A 198 17.50 11.74 -7.04
N PRO A 199 17.72 12.96 -7.56
CA PRO A 199 17.11 14.16 -7.01
C PRO A 199 15.58 14.00 -6.90
N PRO A 200 14.98 14.27 -5.73
CA PRO A 200 13.54 14.14 -5.53
C PRO A 200 12.77 15.16 -6.38
N LEU A 201 11.64 14.71 -6.93
CA LEU A 201 10.71 15.58 -7.65
C LEU A 201 9.52 15.91 -6.75
N PHE A 202 9.13 17.18 -6.75
CA PHE A 202 8.05 17.72 -5.92
C PHE A 202 6.91 18.20 -6.81
N LEU A 203 5.68 17.95 -6.38
CA LEU A 203 4.51 18.57 -6.97
C LEU A 203 4.43 20.05 -6.56
N ALA A 204 3.66 20.83 -7.32
CA ALA A 204 3.36 22.22 -6.99
C ALA A 204 2.58 22.33 -5.66
N ASP A 205 2.70 23.46 -4.97
CA ASP A 205 2.14 23.67 -3.63
C ASP A 205 0.61 23.64 -3.59
N ASP A 206 -0.04 24.08 -4.66
CA ASP A 206 -1.49 24.11 -4.83
C ASP A 206 -2.06 22.77 -5.31
N VAL A 207 -1.20 21.77 -5.49
CA VAL A 207 -1.54 20.43 -5.93
C VAL A 207 -1.43 19.45 -4.77
N ASP A 208 -2.47 18.63 -4.62
CA ASP A 208 -2.48 17.50 -3.71
C ASP A 208 -2.38 16.16 -4.47
N GLY A 209 -2.51 15.04 -3.76
CA GLY A 209 -2.48 13.69 -4.33
C GLY A 209 -3.46 13.42 -5.48
N ARG A 210 -4.47 14.28 -5.70
CA ARG A 210 -5.39 14.18 -6.84
C ARG A 210 -4.66 14.12 -8.17
N VAL A 211 -3.60 14.91 -8.34
CA VAL A 211 -2.86 14.92 -9.60
C VAL A 211 -2.17 13.58 -9.84
N LEU A 212 -1.70 12.90 -8.79
CA LEU A 212 -1.17 11.53 -8.93
C LEU A 212 -2.26 10.57 -9.44
N PHE A 213 -3.49 10.71 -8.95
CA PHE A 213 -4.64 9.93 -9.41
C PHE A 213 -5.08 10.27 -10.84
N GLU A 214 -5.10 11.55 -11.21
CA GLU A 214 -5.41 12.01 -12.56
C GLU A 214 -4.36 11.52 -13.57
N ARG A 215 -3.07 11.58 -13.20
CA ARG A 215 -1.96 11.04 -13.99
C ARG A 215 -2.08 9.53 -14.17
N ALA A 216 -2.34 8.79 -13.08
CA ALA A 216 -2.60 7.36 -13.16
C ALA A 216 -3.80 7.06 -14.07
N THR A 217 -4.86 7.86 -13.99
CA THR A 217 -6.04 7.75 -14.83
C THR A 217 -5.76 8.01 -16.30
N ALA A 218 -5.05 9.10 -16.63
CA ALA A 218 -4.70 9.48 -17.98
C ALA A 218 -3.82 8.44 -18.68
N ARG A 219 -2.86 7.84 -17.94
CA ARG A 219 -2.04 6.72 -18.44
C ARG A 219 -2.87 5.49 -18.80
N ILE A 220 -3.94 5.21 -18.06
CA ILE A 220 -4.85 4.09 -18.32
C ILE A 220 -5.77 4.37 -19.52
N THR A 221 -6.33 5.58 -19.61
CA THR A 221 -7.33 5.92 -20.65
C THR A 221 -6.72 6.31 -21.99
N GLY A 222 -5.39 6.42 -22.08
CA GLY A 222 -4.70 6.89 -23.29
C GLY A 222 -5.04 8.34 -23.65
N SER A 223 -5.52 9.13 -22.69
CA SER A 223 -5.88 10.53 -22.91
C SER A 223 -4.61 11.39 -22.97
N ASN A 224 -4.10 11.59 -24.19
CA ASN A 224 -2.96 12.46 -24.53
C ASN A 224 -3.30 13.96 -24.37
N ASN A 225 -3.47 14.45 -23.15
CA ASN A 225 -3.44 15.90 -22.87
C ASN A 225 -2.02 16.39 -22.54
N GLY A 226 -1.03 15.95 -23.34
CA GLY A 226 0.38 16.03 -23.00
C GLY A 226 0.71 15.03 -21.89
N ASP A 227 1.78 14.26 -22.03
CA ASP A 227 2.24 13.41 -20.94
C ASP A 227 2.70 14.36 -19.82
N PRO A 228 2.01 14.45 -18.67
CA PRO A 228 2.42 15.38 -17.63
C PRO A 228 3.80 14.94 -17.13
N GLU A 229 4.80 15.82 -17.22
CA GLU A 229 6.14 15.57 -16.68
C GLU A 229 6.04 15.12 -15.22
N GLY A 230 6.65 13.98 -14.88
CA GLY A 230 6.71 13.42 -13.53
C GLY A 230 6.18 11.99 -13.35
N GLY A 231 6.38 11.43 -12.17
CA GLY A 231 5.99 10.06 -11.79
C GLY A 231 4.80 10.00 -10.82
N ILE A 232 4.25 8.80 -10.61
CA ILE A 232 3.26 8.55 -9.52
C ILE A 232 3.93 8.62 -8.14
N GLY A 233 5.26 8.59 -8.10
CA GLY A 233 6.07 8.73 -6.89
C GLY A 233 6.50 10.16 -6.55
N ASP A 234 6.06 11.17 -7.33
CA ASP A 234 6.39 12.57 -7.03
C ASP A 234 5.87 12.95 -5.63
N ILE A 235 6.65 13.76 -4.92
CA ILE A 235 6.38 14.10 -3.54
C ILE A 235 5.31 15.18 -3.48
N VAL A 236 4.23 14.89 -2.75
CA VAL A 236 3.19 15.85 -2.46
C VAL A 236 3.68 16.79 -1.36
N MET A 237 3.54 18.10 -1.60
CA MET A 237 3.92 19.15 -0.66
C MET A 237 2.89 19.27 0.48
N VAL A 238 2.81 18.23 1.32
CA VAL A 238 2.01 18.22 2.56
C VAL A 238 2.59 19.21 3.58
N PRO A 239 1.81 19.69 4.56
CA PRO A 239 2.25 20.74 5.49
C PRO A 239 3.65 20.58 6.11
N PRO A 240 4.05 19.40 6.66
CA PRO A 240 5.40 19.25 7.22
C PRO A 240 6.50 19.35 6.15
N VAL A 241 6.26 18.84 4.93
CA VAL A 241 7.23 18.91 3.83
C VAL A 241 7.38 20.35 3.32
N LYS A 242 6.28 21.11 3.24
CA LYS A 242 6.32 22.56 2.95
C LYS A 242 7.13 23.31 4.00
N ALA A 243 6.87 23.05 5.28
CA ALA A 243 7.62 23.67 6.37
C ALA A 243 9.12 23.38 6.29
N ALA A 244 9.51 22.14 5.99
CA ALA A 244 10.92 21.76 5.79
C ALA A 244 11.55 22.49 4.58
N ARG A 245 10.82 22.63 3.47
CA ARG A 245 11.29 23.43 2.33
C ARG A 245 11.47 24.90 2.71
N ASP A 246 10.48 25.50 3.37
CA ASP A 246 10.48 26.93 3.69
C ASP A 246 11.59 27.30 4.70
N LYS A 247 12.05 26.33 5.49
CA LYS A 247 13.26 26.42 6.34
C LYS A 247 14.58 26.26 5.57
N GLY A 248 14.55 25.89 4.29
CA GLY A 248 15.74 25.62 3.49
C GLY A 248 16.48 24.34 3.92
N ILE A 249 15.76 23.35 4.46
CA ILE A 249 16.36 22.08 4.90
C ILE A 249 15.97 20.90 3.99
N LEU A 250 14.98 21.06 3.11
CA LEU A 250 14.52 19.99 2.21
C LEU A 250 15.48 19.76 1.03
N HIS A 251 16.68 19.25 1.34
CA HIS A 251 17.73 18.91 0.39
C HIS A 251 18.14 17.46 0.57
N SER A 252 18.31 16.74 -0.55
CA SER A 252 18.84 15.38 -0.50
C SER A 252 20.31 15.32 -0.90
N VAL A 253 20.99 14.30 -0.41
CA VAL A 253 22.36 13.93 -0.79
C VAL A 253 22.35 12.57 -1.50
N PRO A 254 23.35 12.30 -2.38
CA PRO A 254 23.48 11.00 -3.02
C PRO A 254 23.70 9.86 -2.01
N MET A 255 23.45 8.63 -2.45
CA MET A 255 23.74 7.42 -1.68
C MET A 255 25.20 7.36 -1.23
N PHE A 256 25.41 7.02 0.05
CA PHE A 256 26.70 6.58 0.57
C PHE A 256 27.13 5.25 -0.08
N SER A 257 28.43 4.98 -0.08
CA SER A 257 29.03 3.84 -0.80
C SER A 257 29.06 2.55 0.01
N GLN A 258 29.28 2.64 1.31
CA GLN A 258 29.34 1.50 2.23
C GLN A 258 29.11 1.95 3.67
N PHE A 259 28.70 1.02 4.52
CA PHE A 259 28.71 1.19 5.97
C PHE A 259 30.11 0.95 6.56
N THR A 260 30.38 1.61 7.68
CA THR A 260 31.43 1.25 8.64
C THR A 260 30.77 0.73 9.92
N GLN A 261 31.55 0.37 10.93
CA GLN A 261 30.96 -0.11 12.18
C GLN A 261 30.14 0.97 12.90
N GLN A 262 30.49 2.26 12.75
CA GLN A 262 29.85 3.37 13.45
C GLN A 262 29.17 4.37 12.51
N GLY A 263 29.11 4.10 11.20
CA GLY A 263 28.56 5.07 10.26
C GLY A 263 28.63 4.64 8.81
N VAL A 264 28.90 5.61 7.93
CA VAL A 264 28.95 5.40 6.48
C VAL A 264 30.17 6.07 5.85
N ILE A 265 30.58 5.57 4.70
CA ILE A 265 31.56 6.22 3.82
C ILE A 265 30.83 6.73 2.58
N TRP A 266 30.92 8.03 2.34
CA TRP A 266 30.33 8.71 1.19
C TRP A 266 31.08 8.40 -0.11
N ALA A 267 30.49 8.77 -1.25
CA ALA A 267 31.09 8.49 -2.56
C ALA A 267 32.43 9.22 -2.79
N ASP A 268 32.69 10.32 -2.09
CA ASP A 268 33.95 11.05 -2.11
C ASP A 268 35.03 10.46 -1.18
N GLY A 269 34.69 9.38 -0.45
CA GLY A 269 35.57 8.71 0.50
C GLY A 269 35.56 9.30 1.90
N SER A 270 34.81 10.38 2.16
CA SER A 270 34.65 10.90 3.51
C SER A 270 33.84 9.92 4.38
N GLU A 271 34.22 9.83 5.65
CA GLU A 271 33.54 8.98 6.63
C GLU A 271 32.73 9.85 7.60
N GLU A 272 31.52 9.38 7.93
CA GLU A 272 30.62 10.05 8.84
C GLU A 272 30.02 9.05 9.83
N THR A 273 30.11 9.35 11.13
CA THR A 273 29.41 8.60 12.18
C THR A 273 27.91 8.80 12.05
N ILE A 274 27.13 7.72 12.08
CA ILE A 274 25.67 7.73 11.99
C ILE A 274 25.13 6.85 13.10
N ASP A 275 24.16 7.34 13.87
CA ASP A 275 23.56 6.62 14.98
C ASP A 275 22.38 5.74 14.52
N ALA A 276 21.65 6.19 13.50
CA ALA A 276 20.51 5.46 12.96
C ALA A 276 20.31 5.65 11.45
N VAL A 277 19.76 4.62 10.79
CA VAL A 277 19.30 4.67 9.40
C VAL A 277 17.82 4.29 9.33
N ILE A 278 17.01 5.17 8.76
CA ILE A 278 15.60 4.95 8.47
C ILE A 278 15.42 4.63 6.98
N TRP A 279 15.09 3.38 6.69
CA TRP A 279 14.87 2.88 5.34
C TRP A 279 13.44 3.21 4.86
N CYS A 280 13.32 4.22 4.02
CA CYS A 280 12.10 4.59 3.30
C CYS A 280 12.13 4.04 1.86
N THR A 281 12.60 2.81 1.71
CA THR A 281 12.98 2.17 0.43
C THR A 281 11.88 1.34 -0.21
N GLY A 282 10.67 1.41 0.34
CA GLY A 282 9.48 0.81 -0.25
C GLY A 282 9.23 -0.62 0.21
N PHE A 283 8.34 -1.29 -0.51
CA PHE A 283 7.79 -2.58 -0.12
C PHE A 283 7.59 -3.45 -1.36
N GLU A 284 7.68 -4.76 -1.15
CA GLU A 284 7.30 -5.77 -2.13
C GLU A 284 5.92 -6.36 -1.78
N PRO A 285 5.19 -6.96 -2.73
CA PRO A 285 4.02 -7.74 -2.39
C PRO A 285 4.45 -9.01 -1.62
N ASN A 286 3.69 -9.42 -0.60
CA ASN A 286 3.81 -10.76 -0.02
C ASN A 286 2.73 -11.66 -0.62
N LEU A 287 3.15 -12.58 -1.48
CA LEU A 287 2.29 -13.47 -2.27
C LEU A 287 2.60 -14.96 -2.02
N ASP A 288 3.27 -15.28 -0.91
CA ASP A 288 3.69 -16.65 -0.61
C ASP A 288 2.51 -17.62 -0.55
N HIS A 289 1.34 -17.16 -0.11
CA HIS A 289 0.10 -17.95 -0.10
C HIS A 289 -0.37 -18.36 -1.51
N LEU A 290 0.16 -17.76 -2.57
CA LEU A 290 -0.15 -18.10 -3.96
C LEU A 290 0.89 -19.03 -4.59
N ALA A 291 2.02 -19.29 -3.94
CA ALA A 291 3.09 -20.12 -4.49
C ALA A 291 2.60 -21.50 -4.98
N PRO A 292 1.69 -22.21 -4.26
CA PRO A 292 1.21 -23.52 -4.72
C PRO A 292 0.40 -23.49 -6.02
N LEU A 293 -0.09 -22.33 -6.47
CA LEU A 293 -0.76 -22.20 -7.77
C LEU A 293 0.22 -22.16 -8.95
N ASN A 294 1.53 -22.01 -8.70
CA ASN A 294 2.57 -21.80 -9.71
C ASN A 294 2.30 -20.57 -10.61
N VAL A 295 1.81 -19.48 -9.99
CA VAL A 295 1.48 -18.21 -10.66
C VAL A 295 2.54 -17.13 -10.50
N LEU A 296 3.49 -17.32 -9.59
CA LEU A 296 4.57 -16.36 -9.31
C LEU A 296 5.62 -16.40 -10.43
N GLU A 297 6.04 -15.22 -10.88
CA GLU A 297 7.14 -15.03 -11.82
C GLU A 297 8.47 -14.85 -11.08
N ALA A 298 9.57 -14.74 -11.84
CA ALA A 298 10.91 -14.60 -11.28
C ALA A 298 11.11 -13.31 -10.45
N ASP A 299 10.27 -12.28 -10.66
CA ASP A 299 10.29 -11.03 -9.89
C ASP A 299 9.38 -11.06 -8.65
N GLY A 300 8.83 -12.23 -8.31
CA GLY A 300 7.94 -12.43 -7.16
C GLY A 300 6.50 -11.94 -7.37
N LYS A 301 6.17 -11.40 -8.55
CA LYS A 301 4.81 -10.93 -8.88
C LYS A 301 4.02 -11.98 -9.64
N VAL A 302 2.74 -11.68 -9.90
CA VAL A 302 1.88 -12.50 -10.75
C VAL A 302 1.64 -11.76 -12.07
N GLN A 303 1.74 -12.46 -13.20
CA GLN A 303 1.31 -11.88 -14.46
C GLN A 303 -0.21 -11.71 -14.46
N VAL A 304 -0.69 -10.47 -14.63
CA VAL A 304 -2.12 -10.15 -14.63
C VAL A 304 -2.56 -9.41 -15.88
N LYS A 305 -3.87 -9.49 -16.16
CA LYS A 305 -4.59 -8.60 -17.07
C LYS A 305 -5.78 -8.03 -16.31
N ASP A 306 -5.80 -6.71 -16.13
CA ASP A 306 -6.87 -5.99 -15.41
C ASP A 306 -7.12 -6.57 -13.99
N GLY A 307 -6.05 -6.96 -13.29
CA GLY A 307 -6.11 -7.61 -11.98
C GLY A 307 -6.37 -9.12 -12.01
N GLN A 308 -6.79 -9.71 -13.13
CA GLN A 308 -6.99 -11.17 -13.25
C GLN A 308 -5.67 -11.88 -13.57
N ALA A 309 -5.32 -12.93 -12.83
CA ALA A 309 -4.10 -13.70 -13.09
C ALA A 309 -4.20 -14.47 -14.42
N VAL A 310 -3.15 -14.38 -15.24
CA VAL A 310 -3.09 -15.02 -16.56
C VAL A 310 -3.00 -16.55 -16.44
N LYS A 311 -2.17 -17.04 -15.51
CA LYS A 311 -1.93 -18.47 -15.28
C LYS A 311 -3.03 -19.16 -14.44
N GLU A 312 -3.92 -18.41 -13.80
CA GLU A 312 -5.05 -18.93 -13.02
C GLU A 312 -6.23 -17.95 -13.10
N PRO A 313 -7.16 -18.12 -14.05
CA PRO A 313 -8.26 -17.16 -14.28
C PRO A 313 -9.24 -17.01 -13.11
N ARG A 314 -9.24 -17.94 -12.14
CA ARG A 314 -10.06 -17.84 -10.92
C ARG A 314 -9.41 -16.95 -9.85
N LEU A 315 -8.17 -16.53 -10.03
CA LEU A 315 -7.41 -15.68 -9.12
C LEU A 315 -7.37 -14.23 -9.61
N TRP A 316 -7.59 -13.30 -8.69
CA TRP A 316 -7.51 -11.86 -8.93
C TRP A 316 -6.60 -11.18 -7.89
N LEU A 317 -5.97 -10.08 -8.26
CA LEU A 317 -5.02 -9.33 -7.43
C LEU A 317 -5.40 -7.84 -7.40
N PHE A 318 -5.59 -7.30 -6.19
CA PHE A 318 -5.97 -5.91 -5.97
C PHE A 318 -5.11 -5.26 -4.88
N GLY A 319 -4.76 -3.98 -5.05
CA GLY A 319 -4.14 -3.19 -4.00
C GLY A 319 -2.61 -3.30 -3.87
N TYR A 320 -1.94 -3.98 -4.81
CA TYR A 320 -0.46 -4.14 -4.79
C TYR A 320 0.30 -3.06 -5.56
N GLY A 321 -0.41 -2.10 -6.17
CA GLY A 321 0.17 -1.04 -6.99
C GLY A 321 -0.04 -1.27 -8.48
N ASP A 322 0.65 -0.47 -9.31
CA ASP A 322 0.30 -0.31 -10.72
C ASP A 322 0.44 -1.57 -11.56
N TRP A 323 1.33 -2.48 -11.17
CA TRP A 323 1.54 -3.75 -11.87
C TRP A 323 0.33 -4.69 -11.77
N ALA A 324 -0.39 -4.66 -10.64
CA ALA A 324 -1.55 -5.51 -10.42
C ALA A 324 -2.82 -4.84 -10.93
N SER A 325 -3.00 -3.58 -10.51
CA SER A 325 -4.05 -2.72 -11.02
C SER A 325 -3.63 -1.25 -10.82
N PRO A 326 -3.44 -0.47 -11.90
CA PRO A 326 -3.06 0.94 -11.86
C PRO A 326 -3.83 1.78 -10.81
N GLY A 327 -3.09 2.48 -9.94
CA GLY A 327 -3.61 3.32 -8.87
C GLY A 327 -4.26 2.57 -7.70
N SER A 328 -4.37 1.23 -7.75
CA SER A 328 -5.14 0.44 -6.76
C SER A 328 -4.55 0.43 -5.35
N ALA A 329 -3.28 0.80 -5.18
CA ALA A 329 -2.64 0.96 -3.87
C ALA A 329 -3.01 2.28 -3.15
N THR A 330 -4.06 2.97 -3.61
CA THR A 330 -4.61 4.19 -2.98
C THR A 330 -6.08 3.96 -2.61
N LEU A 331 -6.62 4.70 -1.65
CA LEU A 331 -8.02 4.57 -1.22
C LEU A 331 -9.00 4.76 -2.39
N ILE A 332 -8.86 5.87 -3.13
CA ILE A 332 -9.72 6.16 -4.29
C ILE A 332 -9.49 5.18 -5.46
N GLY A 333 -8.23 4.84 -5.74
CA GLY A 333 -7.90 3.94 -6.83
C GLY A 333 -8.33 2.50 -6.58
N ALA A 334 -8.32 2.04 -5.33
CA ALA A 334 -8.88 0.74 -4.94
C ALA A 334 -10.38 0.67 -5.30
N GLY A 335 -11.14 1.75 -5.04
CA GLY A 335 -12.55 1.84 -5.39
C GLY A 335 -12.82 1.78 -6.88
N ARG A 336 -12.02 2.47 -7.70
CA ARG A 336 -12.10 2.43 -9.16
C ARG A 336 -11.76 1.05 -9.70
N SER A 337 -10.61 0.53 -9.31
CA SER A 337 -10.10 -0.78 -9.75
C SER A 337 -11.12 -1.88 -9.46
N ALA A 338 -11.67 -1.91 -8.24
CA ALA A 338 -12.69 -2.88 -7.86
C ALA A 338 -13.96 -2.74 -8.72
N ARG A 339 -14.42 -1.52 -9.01
CA ARG A 339 -15.61 -1.30 -9.86
C ARG A 339 -15.46 -1.93 -11.25
N GLU A 340 -14.29 -1.75 -11.85
CA GLU A 340 -14.02 -2.14 -13.23
C GLU A 340 -13.77 -3.64 -13.36
N ASN A 341 -13.21 -4.27 -12.32
CA ASN A 341 -12.54 -5.56 -12.43
C ASN A 341 -12.99 -6.62 -11.41
N VAL A 342 -13.98 -6.37 -10.55
CA VAL A 342 -14.44 -7.42 -9.60
C VAL A 342 -14.94 -8.66 -10.37
N PRO A 343 -14.62 -9.89 -9.93
CA PRO A 343 -15.03 -11.13 -10.59
C PRO A 343 -16.55 -11.34 -10.51
N THR A 344 -17.30 -10.77 -11.46
CA THR A 344 -18.76 -10.96 -11.58
C THR A 344 -19.18 -11.71 -12.85
N ARG A 345 -18.22 -12.14 -13.68
CA ARG A 345 -18.45 -12.50 -15.10
C ARG A 345 -19.28 -13.76 -15.38
N ASP A 346 -19.63 -14.57 -14.38
CA ASP A 346 -20.51 -15.74 -14.54
C ASP A 346 -21.92 -15.56 -13.96
N LEU A 347 -22.31 -14.34 -13.56
CA LEU A 347 -23.70 -14.03 -13.23
C LEU A 347 -24.47 -13.65 -14.51
N PRO A 348 -25.66 -14.22 -14.77
CA PRO A 348 -26.51 -13.78 -15.88
C PRO A 348 -26.74 -12.27 -15.77
N GLU A 349 -26.65 -11.56 -16.90
CA GLU A 349 -26.80 -10.11 -17.01
C GLU A 349 -28.00 -9.58 -16.23
N ILE A 350 -27.79 -9.18 -14.98
CA ILE A 350 -28.77 -8.44 -14.19
C ILE A 350 -28.07 -7.21 -13.62
N CYS A 351 -28.43 -6.07 -14.21
CA CYS A 351 -28.25 -4.71 -13.71
C CYS A 351 -26.84 -4.07 -13.82
N VAL A 352 -26.42 -3.79 -15.06
CA VAL A 352 -25.46 -2.70 -15.36
C VAL A 352 -26.13 -1.30 -15.32
N SER A 353 -27.46 -1.18 -15.13
CA SER A 353 -28.16 0.11 -15.25
C SER A 353 -28.33 0.97 -13.98
N LEU A 354 -27.74 0.63 -12.83
CA LEU A 354 -27.93 1.40 -11.58
C LEU A 354 -26.64 2.06 -11.05
N ALA A 355 -25.77 2.52 -11.95
CA ALA A 355 -24.50 3.18 -11.60
C ALA A 355 -24.48 4.69 -11.94
N GLN A 356 -25.61 5.38 -11.77
CA GLN A 356 -25.73 6.85 -11.92
C GLN A 356 -26.44 7.56 -10.75
N SER A 357 -26.58 6.93 -9.58
CA SER A 357 -27.11 7.59 -8.38
C SER A 357 -26.21 7.38 -7.18
#